data_AF-A0AAV6S8K4-F1
#
_entry.id   AF-A0AAV6S8K4-F1
#
_cell.length_a   1.000
_cell.length_b   1.000
_cell.length_c   1.000
_cell.angle_alpha   90.00
_cell.angle_beta   90.00
_cell.angle_gamma   90.00
#
_symmetry.space_group_name_H-M   'P 1'
#
loop_
_entity.id
_entity.type
_entity.pdbx_description
1 polymer ?
#
loop_
_entity_poly.entity_id
_entity_poly.type
_entity_poly.pdbx_seq_one_letter_code
_entity_poly.pdbx_strand_id
1 'polypeptide(L)'
;MSSKISQKSHREEIAEAQRTNKPSGRCHYCLMISKTCKEATKSIPARGGAPKEEYIFVNAEEEFFYEQAIMKFHYSVQEEADSCLSGRWSFDDVPMKPFRTVMLIPADRMPAIMDKLKEYLTV
;
A
#
# COMPACT_ATOMS: atom_id res chain seq x y z
N MET A 1 13.25 -6.86 8.80
CA MET A 1 14.47 -6.00 8.86
C MET A 1 14.86 -5.43 7.49
N SER A 2 14.84 -6.20 6.39
CA SER A 2 15.18 -5.69 5.04
C SER A 2 14.32 -4.52 4.55
N SER A 3 13.01 -4.52 4.85
CA SER A 3 12.10 -3.43 4.48
C SER A 3 12.44 -2.10 5.18
N LYS A 4 12.83 -2.13 6.46
CA LYS A 4 13.27 -0.94 7.22
C LYS A 4 14.54 -0.32 6.63
N ILE A 5 15.50 -1.15 6.18
CA ILE A 5 16.78 -0.69 5.59
C ILE A 5 16.54 -0.05 4.23
N SER A 6 15.71 -0.69 3.38
CA SER A 6 15.38 -0.16 2.05
C SER A 6 14.65 1.20 2.13
N GLN A 7 13.68 1.35 3.05
CA GLN A 7 12.99 2.63 3.24
C GLN A 7 13.91 3.75 3.76
N LYS A 8 14.84 3.43 4.66
CA LYS A 8 15.83 4.39 5.16
C LYS A 8 16.79 4.85 4.06
N SER A 9 17.32 3.90 3.28
CA SER A 9 18.22 4.18 2.15
C SER A 9 17.58 5.12 1.12
N HIS A 10 16.34 4.86 0.72
CA HIS A 10 15.64 5.66 -0.29
C HIS A 10 15.38 7.10 0.18
N ARG A 11 15.15 7.29 1.50
CA ARG A 11 14.99 8.62 2.10
C ARG A 11 16.28 9.42 2.13
N GLU A 12 17.37 8.77 2.53
CA GLU A 12 18.70 9.38 2.55
C GLU A 12 19.11 9.82 1.14
N GLU A 13 18.83 8.98 0.14
CA GLU A 13 19.09 9.30 -1.27
C GLU A 13 18.26 10.50 -1.77
N ILE A 14 16.96 10.56 -1.44
CA ILE A 14 16.10 11.70 -1.79
C ILE A 14 16.55 12.98 -1.05
N ALA A 15 16.88 12.88 0.23
CA ALA A 15 17.34 14.02 1.03
C ALA A 15 18.71 14.53 0.56
N GLU A 16 19.62 13.64 0.17
CA GLU A 16 20.91 13.98 -0.41
C GLU A 16 20.77 14.62 -1.80
N ALA A 17 19.87 14.11 -2.64
CA ALA A 17 19.54 14.71 -3.94
C ALA A 17 18.96 16.14 -3.80
N GLN A 18 18.12 16.37 -2.77
CA GLN A 18 17.61 17.70 -2.43
C GLN A 18 18.72 18.63 -1.89
N ARG A 19 19.61 18.11 -1.05
CA ARG A 19 20.72 18.88 -0.46
C ARG A 19 21.79 19.29 -1.48
N THR A 20 22.00 18.49 -2.52
CA THR A 20 23.09 18.67 -3.49
C THR A 20 22.78 19.63 -4.65
N ASN A 21 21.64 20.33 -4.63
CA ASN A 21 21.25 21.34 -5.65
C ASN A 21 21.31 20.84 -7.11
N LYS A 22 21.35 19.51 -7.31
CA LYS A 22 20.97 18.89 -8.57
C LYS A 22 19.50 19.25 -8.80
N PRO A 23 19.06 19.55 -10.03
CA PRO A 23 17.68 19.93 -10.31
C PRO A 23 16.74 18.73 -10.14
N SER A 24 16.57 18.29 -8.89
CA SER A 24 15.43 17.52 -8.46
C SER A 24 14.34 18.55 -8.22
N GLY A 25 13.56 18.81 -9.27
CA GLY A 25 12.38 19.67 -9.15
C GLY A 25 11.60 19.26 -7.90
N ARG A 26 11.17 20.24 -7.10
CA ARG A 26 10.46 20.00 -5.84
C ARG A 26 9.42 18.88 -6.05
N CYS A 27 9.67 17.73 -5.44
CA CYS A 27 8.77 16.59 -5.57
C CYS A 27 7.51 16.91 -4.76
N HIS A 28 6.48 17.44 -5.43
CA HIS A 28 5.24 17.84 -4.78
C HIS A 28 4.34 16.65 -4.47
N TYR A 29 4.52 15.54 -5.19
CA TYR A 29 3.71 14.33 -5.05
C TYR A 29 4.57 13.07 -5.19
N CYS A 30 4.24 12.07 -4.40
CA CYS A 30 4.73 10.71 -4.52
C CYS A 30 3.63 9.84 -5.15
N LEU A 31 3.97 9.13 -6.23
CA LEU A 31 3.13 8.08 -6.80
C LEU A 31 3.59 6.74 -6.23
N MET A 32 2.66 6.01 -5.62
CA MET A 32 2.91 4.69 -5.03
C MET A 32 2.01 3.66 -5.67
N ILE A 33 2.56 2.47 -5.95
CA ILE A 33 1.80 1.31 -6.43
C ILE A 33 2.00 0.19 -5.40
N SER A 34 0.93 -0.16 -4.71
CA SER A 34 0.92 -1.19 -3.66
C SER A 34 0.21 -2.45 -4.11
N LYS A 35 0.59 -3.57 -3.50
CA LYS A 35 -0.07 -4.85 -3.71
C LYS A 35 -1.24 -4.97 -2.75
N THR A 36 -2.43 -5.19 -3.29
CA THR A 36 -3.65 -5.40 -2.50
C THR A 36 -4.38 -6.62 -2.98
N CYS A 37 -5.13 -7.25 -2.09
CA CYS A 37 -5.91 -8.44 -2.38
C CYS A 37 -7.37 -8.20 -2.00
N LYS A 38 -8.30 -8.86 -2.69
CA LYS A 38 -9.73 -8.86 -2.35
C LYS A 38 -10.20 -10.30 -2.26
N GLU A 39 -10.99 -10.63 -1.24
CA GLU A 39 -11.57 -11.97 -1.12
C GLU A 39 -12.43 -12.30 -2.33
N ALA A 40 -12.23 -13.49 -2.90
CA ALA A 40 -13.13 -14.05 -3.90
C ALA A 40 -14.38 -14.62 -3.19
N THR A 41 -15.17 -13.76 -2.56
CA THR A 41 -16.43 -14.19 -1.94
C THR A 41 -17.39 -14.68 -3.02
N LYS A 42 -17.95 -15.89 -2.83
CA LYS A 42 -19.22 -16.26 -3.47
C LYS A 42 -20.29 -15.39 -2.86
N SER A 43 -20.86 -14.50 -3.66
CA SER A 43 -21.95 -13.61 -3.27
C SER A 43 -23.19 -14.43 -2.86
N ILE A 44 -23.35 -14.71 -1.56
CA ILE A 44 -24.68 -14.90 -0.99
C ILE A 44 -24.90 -13.71 -0.06
N PRO A 45 -25.71 -12.72 -0.44
CA PRO A 45 -26.00 -11.58 0.42
C PRO A 45 -26.91 -12.06 1.55
N ALA A 46 -26.32 -12.48 2.66
CA ALA A 46 -27.06 -12.66 3.89
C ALA A 46 -27.40 -11.28 4.47
N ARG A 47 -28.63 -10.82 4.18
CA ARG A 47 -29.31 -9.68 4.81
C ARG A 47 -28.65 -8.30 4.60
N GLY A 48 -29.04 -7.65 3.50
CA GLY A 48 -29.36 -6.22 3.47
C GLY A 48 -28.22 -5.18 3.53
N GLY A 49 -26.96 -5.58 3.67
CA GLY A 49 -25.81 -4.68 3.52
C GLY A 49 -25.15 -4.84 2.16
N ALA A 50 -24.89 -3.74 1.45
CA ALA A 50 -24.00 -3.76 0.29
C ALA A 50 -22.65 -4.38 0.71
N PRO A 51 -22.08 -5.32 -0.08
CA PRO A 51 -20.75 -5.85 0.22
C PRO A 51 -19.77 -4.69 0.28
N LYS A 52 -19.21 -4.44 1.46
CA LYS A 52 -18.16 -3.45 1.63
C LYS A 52 -16.94 -4.07 0.95
N GLU A 53 -16.63 -3.60 -0.26
CA GLU A 53 -15.49 -4.09 -1.02
C GLU A 53 -14.20 -3.64 -0.33
N GLU A 54 -13.74 -4.43 0.65
CA GLU A 54 -12.54 -4.11 1.43
C GLU A 54 -11.31 -4.72 0.73
N TYR A 55 -10.42 -3.84 0.26
CA TYR A 55 -9.11 -4.21 -0.25
C TYR A 55 -8.14 -4.37 0.92
N ILE A 56 -7.44 -5.49 0.97
CA ILE A 56 -6.47 -5.83 2.02
C ILE A 56 -5.07 -5.55 1.48
N PHE A 57 -4.29 -4.74 2.20
CA PHE A 57 -2.89 -4.51 1.86
C PHE A 57 -2.03 -5.70 2.26
N VAL A 58 -1.05 -6.03 1.41
CA VAL A 58 -0.09 -7.10 1.73
C VAL A 58 0.85 -6.67 2.86
N ASN A 59 1.16 -5.37 2.94
CA ASN A 59 1.96 -4.80 4.01
C ASN A 59 1.14 -3.81 4.83
N ALA A 60 1.15 -3.95 6.16
CA ALA A 60 0.43 -3.06 7.07
C ALA A 60 0.92 -1.60 6.98
N GLU A 61 2.21 -1.37 6.69
CA GLU A 61 2.73 -0.01 6.51
C GLU A 61 2.07 0.76 5.35
N GLU A 62 1.57 0.06 4.34
CA GLU A 62 0.97 0.68 3.14
C GLU A 62 -0.38 1.35 3.47
N GLU A 63 -1.05 0.93 4.55
CA GLU A 63 -2.30 1.53 5.02
C GLU A 63 -2.10 2.99 5.43
N PHE A 64 -0.97 3.33 6.06
CA PHE A 64 -0.66 4.71 6.46
C PHE A 64 -0.51 5.64 5.25
N PHE A 65 0.05 5.12 4.15
CA PHE A 65 0.14 5.85 2.88
C PHE A 65 -1.23 5.99 2.23
N TYR A 66 -2.04 4.92 2.27
CA TYR A 66 -3.39 4.92 1.73
C TYR A 66 -4.25 5.98 2.40
N GLU A 67 -4.22 6.11 3.73
CA GLU A 67 -4.97 7.16 4.44
C GLU A 67 -4.64 8.57 3.97
N GLN A 68 -3.35 8.84 3.73
CA GLN A 68 -2.87 10.17 3.37
C GLN A 68 -2.92 10.47 1.87
N ALA A 69 -3.25 9.50 1.02
CA ALA A 69 -3.37 9.71 -0.42
C ALA A 69 -4.58 10.59 -0.78
N ILE A 70 -4.41 11.48 -1.78
CA ILE A 70 -5.48 12.34 -2.31
C ILE A 70 -6.25 11.69 -3.45
N MET A 71 -5.63 10.75 -4.15
CA MET A 71 -6.22 10.00 -5.24
C MET A 71 -5.81 8.54 -5.10
N LYS A 72 -6.80 7.65 -5.23
CA LYS A 72 -6.65 6.22 -5.00
C LYS A 72 -7.50 5.49 -6.03
N PHE A 73 -6.92 4.52 -6.71
CA PHE A 73 -7.68 3.63 -7.56
C PHE A 73 -7.04 2.24 -7.57
N HIS A 74 -7.86 1.25 -7.89
CA HIS A 74 -7.49 -0.15 -7.87
C HIS A 74 -7.75 -0.74 -9.24
N TYR A 75 -6.82 -1.51 -9.77
CA TYR A 75 -7.05 -2.31 -10.97
C TYR A 75 -6.67 -3.76 -10.72
N SER A 76 -7.45 -4.68 -11.28
CA SER A 76 -7.21 -6.10 -11.13
C SER A 76 -6.00 -6.50 -11.98
N VAL A 77 -5.16 -7.37 -11.42
CA VAL A 77 -4.05 -8.00 -12.13
C VAL A 77 -4.20 -9.52 -12.12
N GLN A 78 -5.44 -10.01 -12.03
CA GLN A 78 -5.75 -11.44 -11.90
C GLN A 78 -5.18 -12.27 -13.07
N GLU A 79 -5.09 -11.70 -14.27
CA GLU A 79 -4.55 -12.39 -15.45
C GLU A 79 -3.01 -12.35 -15.52
N GLU A 80 -2.37 -11.44 -14.79
CA GLU A 80 -0.93 -11.18 -14.87
C GLU A 80 -0.16 -11.66 -13.63
N ALA A 81 -0.86 -11.91 -12.52
CA ALA A 81 -0.26 -12.22 -11.23
C ALA A 81 -0.82 -13.51 -10.65
N ASP A 82 0.04 -14.29 -9.99
CA ASP A 82 -0.34 -15.50 -9.28
C ASP A 82 -1.44 -15.22 -8.24
N SER A 83 -2.36 -16.17 -8.08
CA SER A 83 -3.43 -16.09 -7.09
C SER A 83 -2.84 -15.90 -5.69
N CYS A 84 -3.28 -14.87 -4.99
CA CYS A 84 -2.88 -14.65 -3.61
C CYS A 84 -3.73 -15.55 -2.70
N LEU A 85 -3.10 -16.30 -1.80
CA LEU A 85 -3.80 -17.03 -0.74
C LEU A 85 -3.73 -16.21 0.55
N SER A 86 -4.73 -16.35 1.42
CA SER A 86 -4.82 -15.68 2.74
C SER A 86 -3.64 -16.01 3.68
N GLY A 87 -2.70 -16.86 3.26
CA GLY A 87 -1.42 -17.06 3.93
C GLY A 87 -1.46 -18.08 5.07
N ARG A 88 -2.55 -18.83 5.24
CA ARG A 88 -2.61 -19.94 6.23
C ARG A 88 -2.17 -21.28 5.65
N TRP A 89 -1.96 -21.37 4.32
CA TRP A 89 -1.60 -22.61 3.61
C TRP A 89 -2.52 -23.79 4.02
N SER A 90 -3.77 -23.46 4.37
CA SER A 90 -4.76 -24.42 4.80
C SER A 90 -5.72 -24.72 3.66
N PHE A 91 -6.36 -25.89 3.69
CA PHE A 91 -7.38 -26.25 2.71
C PHE A 91 -8.60 -25.31 2.75
N ASP A 92 -8.75 -24.56 3.84
CA ASP A 92 -9.83 -23.58 4.04
C ASP A 92 -9.43 -22.15 3.61
N ASP A 93 -8.24 -21.96 3.01
CA ASP A 93 -7.79 -20.64 2.55
C ASP A 93 -8.73 -20.12 1.45
N VAL A 94 -9.35 -18.97 1.72
CA VAL A 94 -10.19 -18.28 0.73
C VAL A 94 -9.30 -17.76 -0.39
N PRO A 95 -9.60 -18.09 -1.67
CA PRO A 95 -8.87 -17.53 -2.80
C PRO A 95 -9.01 -16.01 -2.82
N MET A 96 -7.90 -15.29 -2.98
CA MET A 96 -7.91 -13.84 -3.10
C MET A 96 -7.60 -13.42 -4.54
N LYS A 97 -8.32 -12.40 -5.02
CA LYS A 97 -8.03 -11.75 -6.29
C LYS A 97 -6.95 -10.69 -6.08
N PRO A 98 -5.85 -10.71 -6.86
CA PRO A 98 -4.81 -9.71 -6.75
C PRO A 98 -5.20 -8.41 -7.47
N PHE A 99 -4.85 -7.30 -6.85
CA PHE A 99 -5.02 -5.94 -7.34
C PHE A 99 -3.72 -5.16 -7.17
N ARG A 100 -3.62 -4.08 -7.96
CA ARG A 100 -2.66 -3.01 -7.73
C ARG A 100 -3.41 -1.77 -7.31
N THR A 101 -2.98 -1.19 -6.21
CA THR A 101 -3.54 0.05 -5.67
C THR A 101 -2.58 1.18 -5.98
N VAL A 102 -3.03 2.11 -6.81
CA VAL A 102 -2.27 3.29 -7.18
C VAL A 102 -2.71 4.44 -6.29
N MET A 103 -1.73 5.11 -5.68
CA MET A 103 -1.94 6.18 -4.72
C MET A 103 -1.10 7.39 -5.09
N LEU A 104 -1.73 8.56 -5.14
CA LEU A 104 -1.03 9.84 -5.26
C LEU A 104 -1.03 10.53 -3.90
N ILE A 105 0.17 10.80 -3.38
CA ILE A 105 0.38 11.29 -2.02
C ILE A 105 1.12 12.63 -2.09
N PRO A 106 0.52 13.72 -1.60
CA PRO A 106 1.20 14.99 -1.45
C PRO A 106 2.44 14.88 -0.56
N ALA A 107 3.55 15.50 -0.96
CA ALA A 107 4.81 15.40 -0.24
C ALA A 107 4.77 16.03 1.16
N ASP A 108 3.89 17.01 1.37
CA ASP A 108 3.63 17.65 2.67
C ASP A 108 2.94 16.73 3.68
N ARG A 109 2.31 15.63 3.23
CA ARG A 109 1.73 14.59 4.11
C ARG A 109 2.74 13.54 4.54
N MET A 110 3.92 13.52 3.92
CA MET A 110 4.97 12.53 4.21
C MET A 110 5.49 12.55 5.66
N PRO A 111 5.61 13.72 6.34
CA PRO A 111 5.93 13.76 7.77
C PRO A 111 4.91 13.01 8.63
N ALA A 112 3.60 13.19 8.39
CA ALA A 112 2.55 12.53 9.16
C ALA A 112 2.56 11.00 8.98
N ILE A 113 2.78 10.53 7.75
CA ILE A 113 2.95 9.09 7.47
C ILE A 113 4.14 8.55 8.27
N MET A 114 5.21 9.32 8.35
CA MET A 114 6.41 8.88 9.05
C MET A 114 6.28 8.78 10.54
N ASP A 115 5.53 9.67 11.15
CA ASP A 115 5.31 9.60 12.59
C ASP A 115 4.47 8.36 12.94
N LYS A 116 3.44 8.04 12.14
CA LYS A 116 2.71 6.76 12.26
C LYS A 116 3.60 5.53 12.08
N LEU A 117 4.48 5.55 11.08
CA LEU A 117 5.43 4.45 10.86
C LEU A 117 6.39 4.28 12.04
N LYS A 118 6.91 5.37 12.62
CA LYS A 118 7.78 5.29 13.80
C LYS A 118 7.03 4.71 14.99
N GLU A 119 5.82 5.18 15.26
CA GLU A 119 4.96 4.66 16.32
C GLU A 119 4.70 3.15 16.15
N TYR A 120 4.32 2.74 14.94
CA TYR A 120 4.08 1.34 14.60
C TYR A 120 5.31 0.45 14.80
N LEU A 121 6.52 0.98 14.57
CA LEU A 121 7.78 0.24 14.65
C LEU A 121 8.48 0.30 16.02
N THR A 122 7.97 1.10 16.97
CA THR A 122 8.54 1.25 18.33
C THR A 122 7.95 0.25 19.32
N VAL A 123 6.98 -0.55 18.86
CA VAL A 123 6.48 -1.76 19.55
C VAL A 123 7.41 -2.94 19.26
#